data_AF-A0A6V8QCL9-F1
#
_entry.id   AF-A0A6V8QCL9-F1
#
_cell.length_a   1.000
_cell.length_b   1.000
_cell.length_c   1.000
_cell.angle_alpha   90.00
_cell.angle_beta   90.00
_cell.angle_gamma   90.00
#
_symmetry.space_group_name_H-M   'P 1'
#
loop_
_entity.id
_entity.type
_entity.pdbx_description
1 polymer ?
#
loop_
_entity_poly.entity_id
_entity_poly.type
_entity_poly.pdbx_seq_one_letter_code
_entity_poly.pdbx_strand_id
1 'polypeptide(L)'
;GTIYLTPLEDPTAYGLVLVDEKGRVESFLEKPSWDQVTTSLINGGTYILELEVLDLVPPGQNYSFERGLFPALLERDRPLFGYPSLAYWMEIGTPEKYLQAHWDILDGKFEPGFLGIKGGCSPHLGEGTFVDPSAHILGTVVIENGCHIGADVTIAGPAVLGSGCSVGERTTVEGSVILDSCTIGRACRIKDSILSKGVSLQDEVHVLDNSVIGDNCLIEKDNQLKRAVRVFPGTYLKEGSIKF
;
A
#
# COMPACT_ATOMS: atom_id res chain seq x y z
N GLY A 1 -16.94 24.34 -6.63
CA GLY A 1 -16.19 23.09 -6.39
C GLY A 1 -15.56 23.09 -5.01
N THR A 2 -15.34 21.91 -4.44
CA THR A 2 -14.74 21.70 -3.11
C THR A 2 -13.64 20.65 -3.18
N ILE A 3 -12.50 20.94 -2.55
CA ILE A 3 -11.34 20.06 -2.42
C ILE A 3 -11.31 19.49 -0.99
N TYR A 4 -11.23 18.17 -0.86
CA TYR A 4 -10.91 17.54 0.43
C TYR A 4 -9.47 17.86 0.82
N LEU A 5 -9.28 18.38 2.03
CA LEU A 5 -7.97 18.75 2.57
C LEU A 5 -7.62 17.90 3.78
N THR A 6 -6.37 17.48 3.86
CA THR A 6 -5.84 16.78 5.03
C THR A 6 -4.62 17.53 5.58
N PRO A 7 -4.48 17.69 6.91
CA PRO A 7 -3.29 18.27 7.50
C PRO A 7 -2.17 17.23 7.61
N LEU A 8 -0.96 17.62 7.22
CA LEU A 8 0.25 16.82 7.39
C LEU A 8 1.36 17.62 8.09
N GLU A 9 2.19 16.92 8.86
CA GLU A 9 3.37 17.52 9.52
C GLU A 9 4.45 17.89 8.49
N ASP A 10 4.71 17.03 7.51
CA ASP A 10 5.53 17.33 6.33
C ASP A 10 4.66 17.36 5.06
N PRO A 11 4.27 18.56 4.60
CA PRO A 11 3.44 18.70 3.41
C PRO A 11 4.26 18.88 2.12
N THR A 12 5.59 18.84 2.16
CA THR A 12 6.46 19.26 1.03
C THR A 12 6.35 18.37 -0.20
N ALA A 13 5.88 17.13 -0.03
CA ALA A 13 5.64 16.21 -1.13
C ALA A 13 4.32 16.45 -1.89
N TYR A 14 3.46 17.38 -1.42
CA TYR A 14 2.08 17.53 -1.87
C TYR A 14 1.72 18.97 -2.24
N GLY A 15 0.50 19.18 -2.75
CA GLY A 15 -0.03 20.50 -3.04
C GLY A 15 -0.61 21.18 -1.80
N LEU A 16 0.00 22.28 -1.36
CA LEU A 16 -0.53 23.13 -0.30
C LEU A 16 -1.78 23.87 -0.77
N VAL A 17 -2.77 23.93 0.11
CA VAL A 17 -4.00 24.67 -0.15
C VAL A 17 -4.25 25.60 1.02
N LEU A 18 -4.08 26.90 0.76
CA LEU A 18 -4.44 27.93 1.72
C LEU A 18 -5.93 28.26 1.57
N VAL A 19 -6.64 28.30 2.68
CA VAL A 19 -8.07 28.63 2.72
C VAL A 19 -8.34 29.74 3.74
N ASP A 20 -9.33 30.58 3.44
CA ASP A 20 -9.82 31.61 4.36
C ASP A 20 -10.72 31.02 5.48
N GLU A 21 -11.20 31.87 6.39
CA GLU A 21 -12.09 31.48 7.49
C GLU A 21 -13.42 30.86 7.03
N LYS A 22 -13.84 31.10 5.79
CA LYS A 22 -15.05 30.55 5.18
C LYS A 22 -14.74 29.28 4.35
N GLY A 23 -13.49 28.83 4.33
CA GLY A 23 -13.02 27.71 3.56
C GLY A 23 -12.83 28.00 2.07
N ARG A 24 -12.86 29.26 1.61
CA ARG A 24 -12.56 29.59 0.21
C ARG A 24 -11.06 29.42 -0.02
N VAL A 25 -10.68 28.77 -1.12
CA VAL A 25 -9.27 28.61 -1.50
C VAL A 25 -8.71 29.96 -1.92
N GLU A 26 -7.62 30.39 -1.26
CA GLU A 26 -6.89 31.61 -1.55
C GLU A 26 -5.72 31.35 -2.49
N SER A 27 -5.00 30.25 -2.27
CA SER A 27 -3.87 29.85 -3.10
C SER A 27 -3.65 28.34 -3.11
N PHE A 28 -3.02 27.88 -4.19
CA PHE A 28 -2.64 26.49 -4.41
C PHE A 28 -1.16 26.44 -4.82
N LEU A 29 -0.36 25.63 -4.12
CA LEU A 29 1.08 25.51 -4.41
C LEU A 29 1.52 24.04 -4.40
N GLU A 30 1.85 23.52 -5.58
CA GLU A 30 2.27 22.12 -5.75
C GLU A 30 3.74 21.89 -5.36
N LYS A 31 3.98 20.99 -4.40
CA LYS A 31 5.32 20.52 -3.98
C LYS A 31 6.25 21.67 -3.57
N PRO A 32 5.91 22.39 -2.48
CA PRO A 32 6.68 23.53 -2.01
C PRO A 32 8.05 23.10 -1.44
N SER A 33 9.00 24.03 -1.41
CA SER A 33 10.14 23.92 -0.49
C SER A 33 9.72 24.29 0.93
N TRP A 34 10.52 23.90 1.94
CA TRP A 34 10.21 24.16 3.36
C TRP A 34 9.98 25.63 3.69
N ASP A 35 10.69 26.56 3.04
CA ASP A 35 10.53 28.00 3.21
C ASP A 35 9.23 28.56 2.60
N GLN A 36 8.58 27.79 1.72
CA GLN A 36 7.30 28.14 1.10
C GLN A 36 6.09 27.56 1.84
N VAL A 37 6.32 26.77 2.90
CA VAL A 37 5.23 26.14 3.66
C VAL A 37 4.53 27.18 4.53
N THR A 38 3.32 27.55 4.13
CA THR A 38 2.46 28.52 4.84
C THR A 38 1.29 27.88 5.56
N THR A 39 1.02 26.60 5.30
CA THR A 39 -0.09 25.82 5.87
C THR A 39 0.31 24.34 5.94
N SER A 40 -0.30 23.59 6.85
CA SER A 40 -0.18 22.12 6.91
C SER A 40 -1.22 21.42 6.03
N LEU A 41 -2.22 22.16 5.52
CA LEU A 41 -3.29 21.60 4.70
C LEU A 41 -2.80 21.30 3.28
N ILE A 42 -2.95 20.04 2.88
CA ILE A 42 -2.64 19.58 1.54
C ILE A 42 -3.90 19.16 0.79
N ASN A 43 -3.81 19.15 -0.54
CA ASN A 43 -4.76 18.54 -1.45
C ASN A 43 -4.84 17.03 -1.19
N GLY A 44 -5.95 16.57 -0.59
CA GLY A 44 -6.15 15.16 -0.26
C GLY A 44 -6.65 14.30 -1.43
N GLY A 45 -6.73 14.83 -2.65
CA GLY A 45 -6.99 14.04 -3.86
C GLY A 45 -8.45 13.67 -4.11
N THR A 46 -9.40 14.22 -3.36
CA THR A 46 -10.85 13.99 -3.54
C THR A 46 -11.56 15.32 -3.78
N TYR A 47 -12.40 15.37 -4.82
CA TYR A 47 -13.03 16.62 -5.27
C TYR A 47 -14.52 16.44 -5.50
N ILE A 48 -15.30 17.46 -5.12
CA ILE A 48 -16.68 17.62 -5.55
C ILE A 48 -16.71 18.84 -6.47
N LEU A 49 -16.90 18.62 -7.77
CA LEU A 49 -16.84 19.66 -8.79
C LEU A 49 -18.14 19.70 -9.59
N GLU A 50 -18.54 20.89 -9.98
CA GLU A 50 -19.58 21.12 -10.98
C GLU A 50 -19.03 20.74 -12.36
N LEU A 51 -19.83 20.09 -13.21
CA LEU A 51 -19.35 19.56 -14.49
C LEU A 51 -18.83 20.66 -15.45
N GLU A 52 -19.44 21.85 -15.42
CA GLU A 52 -19.05 23.02 -16.23
C GLU A 52 -17.59 23.45 -16.02
N VAL A 53 -17.01 23.09 -14.87
CA VAL A 53 -15.60 23.36 -14.56
C VAL A 53 -14.68 22.65 -15.54
N LEU A 54 -15.08 21.49 -16.07
CA LEU A 54 -14.32 20.70 -17.03
C LEU A 54 -14.27 21.32 -18.43
N ASP A 55 -15.12 22.31 -18.74
CA ASP A 55 -15.05 23.05 -20.01
C ASP A 55 -13.75 23.87 -20.13
N LEU A 56 -13.06 24.10 -19.01
CA LEU A 56 -11.73 24.72 -18.99
C LEU A 56 -10.61 23.76 -19.38
N VAL A 57 -10.88 22.45 -19.42
CA VAL A 57 -9.89 21.43 -19.76
C VAL A 57 -9.76 21.34 -21.29
N PRO A 58 -8.58 21.62 -21.86
CA PRO A 58 -8.40 21.58 -23.30
C PRO A 58 -8.50 20.14 -23.85
N PRO A 59 -9.24 19.92 -24.95
CA PRO A 59 -9.44 18.59 -25.49
C PRO A 59 -8.14 17.98 -26.02
N GLY A 60 -7.93 16.70 -25.74
CA GLY A 60 -6.78 15.93 -26.24
C GLY A 60 -5.43 16.31 -25.63
N GLN A 61 -5.42 17.09 -24.55
CA GLN A 61 -4.19 17.47 -23.84
C GLN A 61 -4.13 16.82 -22.47
N ASN A 62 -2.91 16.46 -22.06
CA ASN A 62 -2.66 16.11 -20.67
C ASN A 62 -2.73 17.40 -19.83
N TYR A 63 -3.73 17.50 -18.97
CA TYR A 63 -4.03 18.71 -18.20
C TYR A 63 -4.20 18.37 -16.72
N SER A 64 -3.31 18.89 -15.89
CA SER A 64 -3.32 18.65 -14.44
C SER A 64 -4.34 19.55 -13.75
N PHE A 65 -4.98 19.02 -12.72
CA PHE A 65 -5.91 19.81 -11.91
C PHE A 65 -5.14 20.81 -11.05
N GLU A 66 -4.04 20.34 -10.47
CA GLU A 66 -3.15 21.06 -9.55
C GLU A 66 -2.42 22.21 -10.24
N ARG A 67 -1.94 21.99 -11.47
CA ARG A 67 -1.13 22.97 -12.22
C ARG A 67 -1.92 23.71 -13.29
N GLY A 68 -3.12 23.24 -13.60
CA GLY A 68 -3.98 23.77 -14.64
C GLY A 68 -5.32 24.23 -14.09
N LEU A 69 -6.21 23.27 -13.81
CA LEU A 69 -7.62 23.57 -13.55
C LEU A 69 -7.84 24.48 -12.34
N PHE A 70 -7.26 24.17 -11.17
CA PHE A 70 -7.47 24.95 -9.95
C PHE A 70 -6.86 26.35 -10.06
N PRO A 71 -5.60 26.55 -10.50
CA PRO A 71 -5.09 27.89 -10.79
C PRO A 71 -5.98 28.67 -11.75
N ALA A 72 -6.47 28.03 -12.82
CA ALA A 72 -7.30 28.67 -13.82
C ALA A 72 -8.72 29.05 -13.31
N LEU A 73 -9.20 28.41 -12.24
CA LEU A 73 -10.42 28.80 -11.54
C LEU A 73 -10.19 30.00 -10.63
N LEU A 74 -9.08 30.00 -9.89
CA LEU A 74 -8.70 31.12 -9.02
C LEU A 74 -8.46 32.40 -9.84
N GLU A 75 -7.75 32.29 -10.97
CA GLU A 75 -7.53 33.42 -11.89
C GLU A 75 -8.84 34.00 -12.46
N ARG A 76 -9.89 33.18 -12.59
CA ARG A 76 -11.21 33.59 -13.07
C ARG A 76 -12.18 33.96 -11.93
N ASP A 77 -11.69 34.04 -10.70
CA ASP A 77 -12.47 34.27 -9.47
C ASP A 77 -13.67 33.31 -9.32
N ARG A 78 -13.53 32.08 -9.83
CA ARG A 78 -14.56 31.04 -9.72
C ARG A 78 -14.52 30.44 -8.31
N PRO A 79 -15.68 30.20 -7.67
CA PRO A 79 -15.71 29.65 -6.31
C PRO A 79 -15.08 28.25 -6.21
N LEU A 80 -14.00 28.17 -5.44
CA LEU A 80 -13.31 26.94 -5.06
C LEU A 80 -13.15 26.94 -3.54
N PHE A 81 -13.57 25.87 -2.89
CA PHE A 81 -13.53 25.75 -1.43
C PHE A 81 -12.66 24.56 -1.01
N GLY A 82 -12.11 24.61 0.19
CA GLY A 82 -11.45 23.50 0.84
C GLY A 82 -12.29 22.96 1.99
N TYR A 83 -12.27 21.65 2.19
CA TYR A 83 -12.89 20.96 3.30
C TYR A 83 -11.82 20.23 4.11
N PRO A 84 -11.27 20.84 5.17
CA PRO A 84 -10.31 20.21 6.07
C PRO A 84 -10.93 19.07 6.87
N SER A 85 -10.21 17.95 6.97
CA SER A 85 -10.62 16.80 7.76
C SER A 85 -9.44 16.10 8.40
N LEU A 86 -9.67 15.52 9.58
CA LEU A 86 -8.74 14.63 10.28
C LEU A 86 -9.04 13.15 10.02
N ALA A 87 -9.90 12.84 9.03
CA ALA A 87 -10.13 11.46 8.63
C ALA A 87 -8.82 10.80 8.19
N TYR A 88 -8.72 9.48 8.39
CA TYR A 88 -7.56 8.71 7.96
C TYR A 88 -7.28 8.95 6.48
N TRP A 89 -6.03 9.29 6.18
CA TRP A 89 -5.58 9.56 4.82
C TRP A 89 -4.15 9.07 4.65
N MET A 90 -3.90 8.40 3.52
CA MET A 90 -2.56 7.99 3.12
C MET A 90 -2.50 7.87 1.60
N GLU A 91 -1.52 8.55 0.98
CA GLU A 91 -1.17 8.30 -0.42
C GLU A 91 -0.20 7.10 -0.51
N ILE A 92 -0.67 5.97 -1.04
CA ILE A 92 0.13 4.74 -1.18
C ILE A 92 1.00 4.80 -2.44
N GLY A 93 2.11 5.55 -2.36
CA GLY A 93 3.07 5.71 -3.47
C GLY A 93 4.31 4.81 -3.41
N THR A 94 4.56 4.13 -2.29
CA THR A 94 5.75 3.28 -2.09
C THR A 94 5.39 1.95 -1.40
N PRO A 95 6.22 0.89 -1.50
CA PRO A 95 6.01 -0.36 -0.78
C PRO A 95 5.91 -0.20 0.72
N GLU A 96 6.69 0.69 1.31
CA GLU A 96 6.69 0.95 2.74
C GLU A 96 5.33 1.53 3.15
N LYS A 97 4.79 2.48 2.38
CA LYS A 97 3.44 3.00 2.59
C LYS A 97 2.37 1.93 2.33
N TYR A 98 2.59 1.02 1.38
CA TYR A 98 1.68 -0.09 1.12
C TYR A 98 1.61 -1.06 2.30
N LEU A 99 2.77 -1.45 2.86
CA LEU A 99 2.83 -2.25 4.08
C LEU A 99 2.22 -1.48 5.26
N GLN A 100 2.56 -0.19 5.42
CA GLN A 100 2.02 0.64 6.49
C GLN A 100 0.49 0.75 6.44
N ALA A 101 -0.11 0.87 5.25
CA ALA A 101 -1.55 0.86 5.10
C ALA A 101 -2.18 -0.45 5.60
N HIS A 102 -1.54 -1.60 5.35
CA HIS A 102 -2.00 -2.88 5.91
C HIS A 102 -1.87 -2.88 7.43
N TRP A 103 -0.74 -2.41 7.98
CA TRP A 103 -0.52 -2.35 9.42
C TRP A 103 -1.52 -1.43 10.11
N ASP A 104 -1.83 -0.28 9.51
CA ASP A 104 -2.85 0.64 10.02
C ASP A 104 -4.24 0.00 10.07
N ILE A 105 -4.60 -0.83 9.08
CA ILE A 105 -5.84 -1.62 9.11
C ILE A 105 -5.79 -2.67 10.23
N LEU A 106 -4.70 -3.42 10.32
CA LEU A 106 -4.52 -4.49 11.31
C LEU A 106 -4.52 -3.95 12.75
N ASP A 107 -3.95 -2.77 12.96
CA ASP A 107 -3.93 -2.05 14.24
C ASP A 107 -5.26 -1.33 14.54
N GLY A 108 -6.21 -1.32 13.60
CA GLY A 108 -7.52 -0.68 13.77
C GLY A 108 -7.48 0.85 13.73
N LYS A 109 -6.46 1.48 13.11
CA LYS A 109 -6.40 2.94 12.93
C LYS A 109 -7.51 3.45 12.02
N PHE A 110 -7.97 2.61 11.08
CA PHE A 110 -9.23 2.81 10.38
C PHE A 110 -9.87 1.45 10.07
N GLU A 111 -11.20 1.41 10.03
CA GLU A 111 -11.95 0.20 9.71
C GLU A 111 -12.56 0.32 8.30
N PRO A 112 -12.02 -0.39 7.29
CA PRO A 112 -12.69 -0.50 6.01
C PRO A 112 -13.95 -1.37 6.18
N GLY A 113 -15.12 -0.72 6.25
CA GLY A 113 -16.41 -1.36 6.54
C GLY A 113 -16.87 -2.46 5.58
N PHE A 114 -16.11 -2.74 4.52
CA PHE A 114 -16.37 -3.79 3.53
C PHE A 114 -15.50 -5.05 3.69
N LEU A 115 -14.42 -5.03 4.49
CA LEU A 115 -13.51 -6.18 4.59
C LEU A 115 -14.00 -7.27 5.56
N GLY A 116 -14.94 -6.95 6.47
CA GLY A 116 -15.37 -7.89 7.50
C GLY A 116 -14.29 -8.24 8.55
N ILE A 117 -13.07 -7.73 8.37
CA ILE A 117 -11.95 -7.83 9.31
C ILE A 117 -12.02 -6.62 10.23
N LYS A 118 -12.16 -6.86 11.53
CA LYS A 118 -12.02 -5.82 12.55
C LYS A 118 -10.57 -5.76 13.01
N GLY A 119 -9.96 -4.59 12.93
CA GLY A 119 -8.61 -4.37 13.45
C GLY A 119 -8.52 -4.77 14.93
N GLY A 120 -7.34 -5.25 15.36
CA GLY A 120 -7.11 -5.75 16.71
C GLY A 120 -7.64 -7.16 17.02
N CYS A 121 -8.31 -7.84 16.09
CA CYS A 121 -8.67 -9.26 16.20
C CYS A 121 -7.67 -10.14 15.43
N SER A 122 -6.70 -10.70 16.13
CA SER A 122 -5.65 -11.53 15.53
C SER A 122 -5.29 -12.77 16.38
N PRO A 123 -4.94 -13.92 15.75
CA PRO A 123 -4.89 -14.12 14.30
C PRO A 123 -6.29 -14.29 13.69
N HIS A 124 -6.47 -13.81 12.46
CA HIS A 124 -7.63 -14.12 11.64
C HIS A 124 -7.30 -15.29 10.71
N LEU A 125 -8.13 -16.33 10.73
CA LEU A 125 -8.00 -17.50 9.87
C LEU A 125 -9.26 -17.66 9.04
N GLY A 126 -9.09 -17.61 7.71
CA GLY A 126 -10.16 -17.80 6.74
C GLY A 126 -10.68 -19.23 6.69
N GLU A 127 -11.84 -19.39 6.06
CA GLU A 127 -12.49 -20.69 5.88
C GLU A 127 -11.66 -21.61 4.98
N GLY A 128 -11.68 -22.92 5.29
CA GLY A 128 -10.94 -23.93 4.52
C GLY A 128 -9.42 -23.86 4.65
N THR A 129 -8.91 -23.00 5.54
CA THR A 129 -7.47 -22.90 5.81
C THR A 129 -7.00 -24.02 6.72
N PHE A 130 -5.94 -24.71 6.30
CA PHE A 130 -5.24 -25.71 7.08
C PHE A 130 -3.97 -25.10 7.69
N VAL A 131 -3.77 -25.33 8.98
CA VAL A 131 -2.55 -24.95 9.71
C VAL A 131 -2.03 -26.19 10.41
N ASP A 132 -0.80 -26.58 10.11
CA ASP A 132 -0.15 -27.69 10.79
C ASP A 132 -0.01 -27.40 12.30
N PRO A 133 -0.22 -28.40 13.20
CA PRO A 133 -0.15 -28.19 14.65
C PRO A 133 1.20 -27.68 15.17
N SER A 134 2.29 -27.85 14.41
CA SER A 134 3.63 -27.35 14.75
C SER A 134 3.89 -25.93 14.25
N ALA A 135 2.98 -25.34 13.47
CA ALA A 135 3.13 -23.97 12.97
C ALA A 135 2.90 -22.94 14.09
N HIS A 136 3.66 -21.85 14.02
CA HIS A 136 3.64 -20.75 14.99
C HIS A 136 3.09 -19.48 14.32
N ILE A 137 1.89 -19.07 14.72
CA ILE A 137 1.28 -17.81 14.27
C ILE A 137 1.33 -16.83 15.44
N LEU A 138 2.09 -15.76 15.28
CA LEU A 138 2.44 -14.83 16.36
C LEU A 138 2.02 -13.40 15.98
N GLY A 139 1.41 -12.67 16.91
CA GLY A 139 1.06 -11.26 16.70
C GLY A 139 -0.11 -11.05 15.72
N THR A 140 -0.17 -9.86 15.13
CA THR A 140 -1.30 -9.45 14.28
C THR A 140 -1.20 -10.04 12.87
N VAL A 141 -1.85 -11.18 12.66
CA VAL A 141 -1.78 -11.92 11.39
C VAL A 141 -3.18 -12.13 10.81
N VAL A 142 -3.29 -11.91 9.49
CA VAL A 142 -4.45 -12.32 8.70
C VAL A 142 -4.02 -13.39 7.71
N ILE A 143 -4.68 -14.55 7.75
CA ILE A 143 -4.56 -15.60 6.76
C ILE A 143 -5.96 -15.79 6.17
N GLU A 144 -6.12 -15.51 4.88
CA GLU A 144 -7.41 -15.64 4.21
C GLU A 144 -7.77 -17.10 3.89
N ASN A 145 -8.80 -17.29 3.08
CA ASN A 145 -9.44 -18.59 2.84
C ASN A 145 -8.55 -19.56 2.06
N GLY A 146 -8.71 -20.86 2.33
CA GLY A 146 -8.11 -21.93 1.55
C GLY A 146 -6.58 -21.96 1.58
N CYS A 147 -5.95 -21.38 2.60
CA CYS A 147 -4.49 -21.43 2.75
C CYS A 147 -4.03 -22.79 3.32
N HIS A 148 -2.80 -23.18 3.02
CA HIS A 148 -2.16 -24.36 3.60
C HIS A 148 -0.82 -23.98 4.23
N ILE A 149 -0.74 -24.03 5.55
CA ILE A 149 0.45 -23.69 6.33
C ILE A 149 1.11 -24.98 6.82
N GLY A 150 2.30 -25.28 6.31
CA GLY A 150 3.04 -26.52 6.61
C GLY A 150 3.68 -26.57 8.00
N ALA A 151 4.29 -27.71 8.31
CA ALA A 151 4.93 -27.96 9.60
C ALA A 151 6.09 -27.00 9.91
N ASP A 152 6.23 -26.63 11.18
CA ASP A 152 7.27 -25.74 11.70
C ASP A 152 7.35 -24.37 10.98
N VAL A 153 6.29 -23.95 10.29
CA VAL A 153 6.19 -22.61 9.69
C VAL A 153 6.02 -21.58 10.80
N THR A 154 6.65 -20.42 10.65
CA THR A 154 6.44 -19.26 11.53
C THR A 154 5.89 -18.09 10.73
N ILE A 155 4.73 -17.57 11.14
CA ILE A 155 4.15 -16.33 10.60
C ILE A 155 4.08 -15.33 11.75
N ALA A 156 4.95 -14.32 11.70
CA ALA A 156 5.09 -13.31 12.72
C ALA A 156 4.52 -11.97 12.22
N GLY A 157 3.54 -11.48 12.95
CA GLY A 157 2.85 -10.23 12.67
C GLY A 157 3.75 -9.00 12.84
N PRO A 158 3.39 -7.89 12.16
CA PRO A 158 2.19 -7.79 11.35
C PRO A 158 2.36 -8.50 10.00
N ALA A 159 1.38 -9.29 9.57
CA ALA A 159 1.49 -10.09 8.34
C ALA A 159 0.12 -10.40 7.72
N VAL A 160 0.08 -10.47 6.38
CA VAL A 160 -1.12 -10.83 5.62
C VAL A 160 -0.78 -11.90 4.60
N LEU A 161 -1.56 -12.98 4.57
CA LEU A 161 -1.54 -14.01 3.54
C LEU A 161 -2.91 -14.03 2.85
N GLY A 162 -2.93 -13.69 1.57
CA GLY A 162 -4.11 -13.70 0.72
C GLY A 162 -4.60 -15.12 0.41
N SER A 163 -5.77 -15.20 -0.20
CA SER A 163 -6.49 -16.46 -0.37
C SER A 163 -5.72 -17.49 -1.23
N GLY A 164 -5.80 -18.76 -0.84
CA GLY A 164 -5.22 -19.88 -1.60
C GLY A 164 -3.70 -19.99 -1.56
N CYS A 165 -3.04 -19.36 -0.58
CA CYS A 165 -1.59 -19.48 -0.43
C CYS A 165 -1.17 -20.84 0.16
N SER A 166 -0.05 -21.38 -0.32
CA SER A 166 0.59 -22.56 0.26
C SER A 166 1.99 -22.20 0.76
N VAL A 167 2.29 -22.53 2.02
CA VAL A 167 3.58 -22.25 2.67
C VAL A 167 4.21 -23.56 3.11
N GLY A 168 5.36 -23.88 2.52
CA GLY A 168 6.15 -25.07 2.80
C GLY A 168 6.81 -25.06 4.18
N GLU A 169 7.18 -26.25 4.64
CA GLU A 169 7.72 -26.48 5.98
C GLU A 169 8.91 -25.59 6.33
N ARG A 170 9.03 -25.22 7.62
CA ARG A 170 10.15 -24.45 8.17
C ARG A 170 10.36 -23.07 7.54
N THR A 171 9.38 -22.56 6.81
CA THR A 171 9.39 -21.22 6.24
C THR A 171 9.01 -20.17 7.28
N THR A 172 9.63 -18.99 7.20
CA THR A 172 9.31 -17.84 8.05
C THR A 172 8.76 -16.68 7.21
N VAL A 173 7.64 -16.11 7.64
CA VAL A 173 7.04 -14.89 7.10
C VAL A 173 6.93 -13.85 8.23
N GLU A 174 7.55 -12.69 8.07
CA GLU A 174 7.55 -11.61 9.08
C GLU A 174 7.32 -10.26 8.40
N GLY A 175 6.45 -9.41 8.95
CA GLY A 175 6.33 -8.03 8.45
C GLY A 175 5.95 -7.93 6.97
N SER A 176 5.20 -8.90 6.43
CA SER A 176 5.06 -9.06 4.97
C SER A 176 3.62 -9.22 4.53
N VAL A 177 3.35 -8.81 3.29
CA VAL A 177 2.07 -9.00 2.61
C VAL A 177 2.27 -9.96 1.44
N ILE A 178 1.64 -11.11 1.52
CA ILE A 178 1.62 -12.15 0.49
C ILE A 178 0.22 -12.13 -0.14
N LEU A 179 0.10 -11.83 -1.42
CA LEU A 179 -1.18 -11.80 -2.12
C LEU A 179 -1.62 -13.20 -2.57
N ASP A 180 -2.83 -13.26 -3.13
CA ASP A 180 -3.54 -14.49 -3.49
C ASP A 180 -2.69 -15.50 -4.29
N SER A 181 -2.95 -16.78 -4.03
CA SER A 181 -2.45 -17.92 -4.82
C SER A 181 -0.94 -18.04 -4.89
N CYS A 182 -0.20 -17.54 -3.90
CA CYS A 182 1.24 -17.74 -3.82
C CYS A 182 1.58 -19.16 -3.36
N THR A 183 2.63 -19.74 -3.94
CA THR A 183 3.21 -21.02 -3.50
C THR A 183 4.63 -20.77 -3.02
N ILE A 184 4.87 -20.94 -1.73
CA ILE A 184 6.17 -20.72 -1.10
C ILE A 184 6.73 -22.07 -0.68
N GLY A 185 7.95 -22.38 -1.15
CA GLY A 185 8.66 -23.61 -0.83
C GLY A 185 9.06 -23.73 0.64
N ARG A 186 9.88 -24.73 0.93
CA ARG A 186 10.38 -25.04 2.27
C ARG A 186 11.55 -24.13 2.64
N ALA A 187 11.74 -23.91 3.94
CA ALA A 187 12.87 -23.16 4.48
C ALA A 187 13.09 -21.78 3.80
N CYS A 188 12.01 -21.16 3.31
CA CYS A 188 12.05 -19.81 2.77
C CYS A 188 12.05 -18.79 3.91
N ARG A 189 12.53 -17.59 3.62
CA ARG A 189 12.46 -16.45 4.55
C ARG A 189 11.93 -15.24 3.83
N ILE A 190 10.75 -14.80 4.23
CA ILE A 190 10.11 -13.60 3.70
C ILE A 190 10.02 -12.60 4.84
N LYS A 191 10.67 -11.45 4.68
CA LYS A 191 10.72 -10.42 5.72
C LYS A 191 10.55 -9.03 5.13
N ASP A 192 9.70 -8.23 5.74
CA ASP A 192 9.46 -6.84 5.36
C ASP A 192 9.25 -6.71 3.85
N SER A 193 8.44 -7.57 3.24
CA SER A 193 8.40 -7.73 1.78
C SER A 193 6.98 -7.93 1.25
N ILE A 194 6.84 -7.74 -0.08
CA ILE A 194 5.57 -7.89 -0.78
C ILE A 194 5.73 -8.96 -1.86
N LEU A 195 4.91 -10.00 -1.79
CA LEU A 195 4.76 -10.98 -2.86
C LEU A 195 3.40 -10.76 -3.51
N SER A 196 3.41 -10.43 -4.79
CA SER A 196 2.18 -10.20 -5.54
C SER A 196 1.51 -11.51 -5.96
N LYS A 197 0.40 -11.44 -6.71
CA LYS A 197 -0.47 -12.60 -6.96
C LYS A 197 0.25 -13.70 -7.73
N GLY A 198 0.02 -14.96 -7.35
CA GLY A 198 0.51 -16.12 -8.09
C GLY A 198 2.03 -16.30 -8.08
N VAL A 199 2.75 -15.67 -7.14
CA VAL A 199 4.20 -15.85 -7.02
C VAL A 199 4.52 -17.27 -6.56
N SER A 200 5.46 -17.92 -7.23
CA SER A 200 6.00 -19.23 -6.85
C SER A 200 7.47 -19.11 -6.45
N LEU A 201 7.75 -19.36 -5.18
CA LEU A 201 9.11 -19.51 -4.66
C LEU A 201 9.37 -20.99 -4.45
N GLN A 202 10.49 -21.50 -4.97
CA GLN A 202 10.99 -22.83 -4.61
C GLN A 202 11.66 -22.81 -3.22
N ASP A 203 12.18 -23.96 -2.80
CA ASP A 203 12.82 -24.15 -1.50
C ASP A 203 14.02 -23.20 -1.31
N GLU A 204 14.26 -22.77 -0.07
CA GLU A 204 15.44 -21.99 0.36
C GLU A 204 15.58 -20.63 -0.34
N VAL A 205 14.46 -20.05 -0.80
CA VAL A 205 14.41 -18.68 -1.33
C VAL A 205 14.22 -17.66 -0.21
N HIS A 206 15.02 -16.61 -0.22
CA HIS A 206 14.91 -15.50 0.72
C HIS A 206 14.46 -14.22 0.01
N VAL A 207 13.42 -13.57 0.52
CA VAL A 207 12.90 -12.26 0.06
C VAL A 207 12.85 -11.32 1.25
N LEU A 208 13.80 -10.40 1.33
CA LEU A 208 14.04 -9.57 2.51
C LEU A 208 14.15 -8.08 2.15
N ASP A 209 14.12 -7.22 3.15
CA ASP A 209 14.49 -5.80 3.08
C ASP A 209 13.64 -4.98 2.08
N ASN A 210 12.32 -4.91 2.25
CA ASN A 210 11.39 -4.15 1.38
C ASN A 210 11.41 -4.59 -0.09
N SER A 211 11.69 -5.87 -0.34
CA SER A 211 11.69 -6.43 -1.69
C SER A 211 10.25 -6.65 -2.18
N VAL A 212 10.05 -6.46 -3.48
CA VAL A 212 8.74 -6.60 -4.13
C VAL A 212 8.84 -7.59 -5.29
N ILE A 213 8.05 -8.65 -5.23
CA ILE A 213 7.97 -9.67 -6.28
C ILE A 213 6.66 -9.49 -7.03
N GLY A 214 6.75 -9.12 -8.32
CA GLY A 214 5.58 -8.91 -9.18
C GLY A 214 4.79 -10.19 -9.48
N ASP A 215 3.61 -10.02 -10.06
CA ASP A 215 2.67 -11.13 -10.30
C ASP A 215 3.30 -12.28 -11.09
N ASN A 216 2.93 -13.51 -10.75
CA ASN A 216 3.25 -14.72 -11.50
C ASN A 216 4.76 -14.92 -11.73
N CYS A 217 5.61 -14.43 -10.83
CA CYS A 217 7.03 -14.74 -10.88
C CYS A 217 7.31 -16.17 -10.42
N LEU A 218 8.27 -16.83 -11.05
CA LEU A 218 8.83 -18.11 -10.60
C LEU A 218 10.29 -17.89 -10.20
N ILE A 219 10.57 -18.08 -8.92
CA ILE A 219 11.90 -17.92 -8.34
C ILE A 219 12.39 -19.29 -7.91
N GLU A 220 13.38 -19.83 -8.62
CA GLU A 220 13.97 -21.12 -8.26
C GLU A 220 14.81 -21.04 -6.99
N LYS A 221 15.16 -22.22 -6.46
CA LYS A 221 15.82 -22.38 -5.17
C LYS A 221 17.12 -21.59 -5.04
N ASP A 222 17.53 -21.37 -3.79
CA ASP A 222 18.78 -20.69 -3.40
C ASP A 222 18.90 -19.22 -3.83
N ASN A 223 17.84 -18.58 -4.32
CA ASN A 223 17.86 -17.14 -4.60
C ASN A 223 17.67 -16.32 -3.31
N GLN A 224 18.45 -15.25 -3.17
CA GLN A 224 18.39 -14.30 -2.07
C GLN A 224 18.15 -12.89 -2.60
N LEU A 225 16.88 -12.49 -2.58
CA LEU A 225 16.37 -11.19 -2.97
C LEU A 225 16.37 -10.28 -1.75
N LYS A 226 17.20 -9.23 -1.78
CA LYS A 226 17.45 -8.32 -0.66
C LYS A 226 17.62 -6.88 -1.18
N ARG A 227 17.74 -5.91 -0.27
CA ARG A 227 18.01 -4.49 -0.56
C ARG A 227 16.97 -3.84 -1.48
N ALA A 228 15.69 -4.01 -1.15
CA ALA A 228 14.53 -3.43 -1.84
C ALA A 228 14.48 -3.77 -3.34
N VAL A 229 14.92 -4.97 -3.71
CA VAL A 229 14.88 -5.42 -5.11
C VAL A 229 13.44 -5.53 -5.59
N ARG A 230 13.21 -5.13 -6.84
CA ARG A 230 11.91 -5.25 -7.49
C ARG A 230 11.99 -6.17 -8.69
N VAL A 231 11.23 -7.25 -8.64
CA VAL A 231 11.15 -8.24 -9.70
C VAL A 231 9.90 -7.96 -10.53
N PHE A 232 10.08 -7.77 -11.83
CA PHE A 232 9.00 -7.43 -12.74
C PHE A 232 8.01 -8.61 -12.87
N PRO A 233 6.69 -8.39 -13.02
CA PRO A 233 5.72 -9.46 -13.21
C PRO A 233 6.10 -10.44 -14.33
N GLY A 234 5.85 -11.73 -14.10
CA GLY A 234 6.15 -12.82 -15.04
C GLY A 234 7.63 -13.18 -15.14
N THR A 235 8.49 -12.64 -14.28
CA THR A 235 9.92 -12.97 -14.30
C THR A 235 10.16 -14.39 -13.83
N TYR A 236 11.04 -15.09 -14.54
CA TYR A 236 11.61 -16.37 -14.11
C TYR A 236 13.07 -16.17 -13.71
N LEU A 237 13.41 -16.47 -12.46
CA LEU A 237 14.78 -16.47 -11.96
C LEU A 237 15.26 -17.91 -11.77
N LYS A 238 16.34 -18.25 -12.46
CA LYS A 238 16.99 -19.56 -12.30
C LYS A 238 17.64 -19.70 -10.94
N GLU A 239 17.88 -20.93 -10.52
CA GLU A 239 18.56 -21.29 -9.28
C GLU A 239 19.80 -20.43 -9.03
N GLY A 240 19.86 -19.81 -7.86
CA GLY A 240 21.03 -19.05 -7.40
C GLY A 240 21.44 -17.85 -8.26
N SER A 241 20.55 -17.33 -9.13
CA SER A 241 20.83 -16.18 -9.99
C SER A 241 21.17 -14.91 -9.21
N ILE A 242 20.56 -14.75 -8.02
CA ILE A 242 20.77 -13.61 -7.15
C ILE A 242 21.13 -14.13 -5.77
N LYS A 243 22.34 -13.82 -5.29
CA LYS A 243 22.82 -14.14 -3.93
C LYS A 243 23.58 -12.94 -3.36
N PHE A 244 22.87 -11.99 -2.75
CA PHE A 244 23.48 -10.84 -2.07
C PHE A 244 23.86 -11.15 -0.61
#